data_AF-A0A3D1PLZ5-F1
#
_entry.id   AF-A0A3D1PLZ5-F1
#
_cell.length_a   1.000
_cell.length_b   1.000
_cell.length_c   1.000
_cell.angle_alpha   90.00
_cell.angle_beta   90.00
_cell.angle_gamma   90.00
#
_symmetry.space_group_name_H-M   'P 1'
#
loop_
_entity.id
_entity.type
_entity.pdbx_description
1 polymer ?
#
loop_
_entity_poly.entity_id
_entity_poly.type
_entity_poly.pdbx_seq_one_letter_code
_entity_poly.pdbx_strand_id
1 'polypeptide(L)'
;MFPEPLSAEEEKNCLEQMAKGDEEARNILIERNLRLVAHVAKKYSNSKVDQDDLISIGSIGLIKGINSFNLEKGARLSTYVSRCIDNEILMHLRATKKLGAEVYLNEPIRQRQR
;
A
#
# COMPACT_ATOMS: atom_id res chain seq x y z
N MET A 1 -14.23 -1.21 -13.78
CA MET A 1 -15.10 -0.76 -12.67
C MET A 1 -14.77 -1.61 -11.46
N PHE A 2 -14.46 -1.03 -10.31
CA PHE A 2 -14.07 -1.81 -9.13
C PHE A 2 -15.29 -2.50 -8.51
N PRO A 3 -15.15 -3.73 -7.97
CA PRO A 3 -16.26 -4.41 -7.32
C PRO A 3 -16.74 -3.63 -6.08
N GLU A 4 -18.00 -3.84 -5.73
CA GLU A 4 -18.56 -3.27 -4.50
C GLU A 4 -17.89 -3.87 -3.25
N PRO A 5 -17.78 -3.12 -2.15
CA PRO A 5 -17.27 -3.66 -0.90
C PRO A 5 -18.15 -4.84 -0.43
N LEU A 6 -17.52 -5.80 0.25
CA LEU A 6 -18.25 -6.90 0.87
C LEU A 6 -19.14 -6.38 2.01
N SER A 7 -20.23 -7.09 2.26
CA SER A 7 -20.97 -6.93 3.52
C SER A 7 -20.10 -7.36 4.71
N ALA A 8 -20.48 -6.94 5.93
CA ALA A 8 -19.74 -7.30 7.13
C ALA A 8 -19.71 -8.82 7.38
N GLU A 9 -20.77 -9.54 6.99
CA GLU A 9 -20.86 -10.99 7.11
C GLU A 9 -19.96 -11.71 6.10
N GLU A 10 -19.97 -11.27 4.84
CA GLU A 10 -19.10 -11.82 3.79
C GLU A 10 -17.63 -11.54 4.08
N GLU A 11 -17.29 -10.32 4.55
CA GLU A 11 -15.92 -9.96 4.94
C GLU A 11 -15.45 -10.89 6.06
N LYS A 12 -16.28 -11.11 7.08
CA LYS A 12 -15.95 -12.01 8.19
C LYS A 12 -15.73 -13.46 7.71
N ASN A 13 -16.61 -13.97 6.85
CA ASN A 13 -16.47 -15.32 6.29
C ASN A 13 -15.17 -15.44 5.48
N CYS A 14 -14.88 -14.48 4.60
CA CYS A 14 -13.62 -14.48 3.83
C CYS A 14 -12.40 -14.44 4.75
N LEU A 15 -12.43 -13.66 5.83
CA LEU A 15 -11.35 -13.58 6.80
C LEU A 15 -11.14 -14.91 7.55
N GLU A 16 -12.23 -15.59 7.93
CA GLU A 16 -12.17 -16.91 8.56
C GLU A 16 -11.62 -17.98 7.62
N GLN A 17 -11.99 -17.96 6.33
CA GLN A 17 -11.45 -18.89 5.33
C GLN A 17 -9.99 -18.59 5.02
N MET A 18 -9.62 -17.32 4.87
CA MET A 18 -8.24 -16.91 4.70
C MET A 18 -7.36 -17.37 5.87
N ALA A 19 -7.87 -17.30 7.11
CA ALA A 19 -7.17 -17.80 8.30
C ALA A 19 -6.93 -19.32 8.27
N LYS A 20 -7.76 -20.08 7.53
CA LYS A 20 -7.58 -21.53 7.28
C LYS A 20 -6.65 -21.82 6.09
N GLY A 21 -6.13 -20.79 5.41
CA GLY A 21 -5.24 -20.93 4.26
C GLY A 21 -5.93 -20.88 2.90
N ASP A 22 -7.19 -20.43 2.83
CA ASP A 22 -7.91 -20.27 1.56
C ASP A 22 -7.38 -19.06 0.76
N GLU A 23 -6.76 -19.34 -0.38
CA GLU A 23 -6.22 -18.32 -1.27
C GLU A 23 -7.30 -17.58 -2.06
N GLU A 24 -8.43 -18.21 -2.37
CA GLU A 24 -9.53 -17.54 -3.07
C GLU A 24 -10.16 -16.47 -2.18
N ALA A 25 -10.39 -16.81 -0.90
CA ALA A 25 -10.88 -15.85 0.09
C ALA A 25 -9.94 -14.65 0.24
N ARG A 26 -8.62 -14.89 0.24
CA ARG A 26 -7.60 -13.84 0.23
C ARG A 26 -7.70 -12.94 -1.00
N ASN A 27 -7.82 -13.54 -2.19
CA ASN A 27 -7.90 -12.80 -3.45
C ASN A 27 -9.17 -11.94 -3.52
N ILE A 28 -10.31 -12.47 -3.05
CA ILE A 28 -11.57 -11.71 -2.93
C ILE A 28 -11.37 -10.50 -2.03
N LEU A 29 -10.75 -10.66 -0.85
CA LEU A 29 -10.48 -9.54 0.06
C LEU A 29 -9.59 -8.47 -0.59
N ILE A 30 -8.59 -8.88 -1.38
CA ILE A 30 -7.72 -7.94 -2.11
C ILE A 30 -8.54 -7.15 -3.14
N GLU A 31 -9.26 -7.83 -4.03
CA GLU A 31 -10.02 -7.21 -5.10
C GLU A 31 -11.07 -6.21 -4.58
N ARG A 32 -11.77 -6.59 -3.51
CA ARG A 32 -12.83 -5.79 -2.88
C ARG A 32 -12.30 -4.53 -2.19
N ASN A 33 -11.00 -4.50 -1.88
CA ASN A 33 -10.33 -3.36 -1.23
C ASN A 33 -9.48 -2.50 -2.18
N LEU A 34 -9.41 -2.79 -3.48
CA LEU A 34 -8.62 -2.01 -4.44
C LEU A 34 -9.03 -0.53 -4.52
N ARG A 35 -10.32 -0.21 -4.32
CA ARG A 35 -10.81 1.19 -4.27
C ARG A 35 -10.12 2.01 -3.17
N LEU A 36 -9.81 1.36 -2.05
CA LEU A 36 -9.14 1.99 -0.92
C LEU A 36 -7.70 2.38 -1.30
N VAL A 37 -7.01 1.56 -2.09
CA VAL A 37 -5.66 1.86 -2.59
C VAL A 37 -5.67 3.16 -3.40
N ALA A 38 -6.56 3.27 -4.38
CA ALA A 38 -6.68 4.48 -5.18
C ALA A 38 -7.02 5.73 -4.33
N HIS A 39 -7.90 5.56 -3.34
CA HIS A 39 -8.26 6.64 -2.42
C HIS A 39 -7.07 7.11 -1.55
N VAL A 40 -6.30 6.17 -1.01
CA VAL A 40 -5.12 6.47 -0.18
C VAL A 40 -4.00 7.07 -1.03
N ALA A 41 -3.71 6.48 -2.19
CA ALA A 41 -2.67 6.95 -3.11
C ALA A 41 -2.90 8.41 -3.57
N LYS A 42 -4.17 8.81 -3.75
CA LYS A 42 -4.53 10.19 -4.12
C LYS A 42 -3.97 11.25 -3.15
N LYS A 43 -3.78 10.93 -1.87
CA LYS A 43 -3.18 11.85 -0.88
C LYS A 43 -1.73 12.23 -1.23
N TYR A 44 -1.04 11.39 -2.02
CA TYR A 44 0.36 11.53 -2.40
C TYR A 44 0.56 12.00 -3.84
N SER A 45 -0.51 12.42 -4.54
CA SER A 45 -0.44 12.88 -5.92
C SER A 45 0.46 14.09 -6.14
N ASN A 46 0.74 14.88 -5.10
CA ASN A 46 1.65 16.03 -5.15
C ASN A 46 3.13 15.63 -4.97
N SER A 47 3.43 14.34 -4.89
CA SER A 47 4.82 13.85 -4.85
C SER A 47 5.45 13.88 -6.25
N LYS A 48 6.75 13.55 -6.35
CA LYS A 48 7.45 13.42 -7.64
C LYS A 48 7.27 12.03 -8.29
N VAL A 49 6.44 11.17 -7.70
CA VAL A 49 6.20 9.80 -8.16
C VAL A 49 4.88 9.79 -8.93
N ASP A 50 4.85 9.02 -10.01
CA ASP A 50 3.65 8.90 -10.85
C ASP A 50 2.48 8.30 -10.06
N GLN A 51 1.26 8.66 -10.42
CA GLN A 51 0.07 8.16 -9.72
C GLN A 51 -0.10 6.65 -9.88
N ASP A 52 0.25 6.08 -11.04
CA ASP A 52 0.16 4.64 -11.29
C ASP A 52 1.20 3.87 -10.47
N ASP A 53 2.38 4.44 -10.27
CA ASP A 53 3.41 3.90 -9.38
C ASP A 53 2.92 3.89 -7.93
N LEU A 54 2.31 4.99 -7.46
CA LEU A 54 1.74 5.08 -6.10
C LEU A 54 0.63 4.06 -5.88
N ILE A 55 -0.22 3.82 -6.89
CA ILE A 55 -1.25 2.78 -6.84
C ILE A 55 -0.59 1.40 -6.77
N SER A 56 0.43 1.14 -7.57
CA SER A 56 1.14 -0.15 -7.57
C SER A 56 1.82 -0.44 -6.24
N ILE A 57 2.52 0.54 -5.67
CA ILE A 57 3.13 0.46 -4.34
C ILE A 57 2.06 0.28 -3.27
N GLY A 58 0.98 1.04 -3.35
CA GLY A 58 -0.15 0.92 -2.43
C GLY A 58 -0.80 -0.47 -2.47
N SER A 59 -0.92 -1.07 -3.66
CA SER A 59 -1.41 -2.44 -3.85
C SER A 59 -0.51 -3.47 -3.15
N ILE A 60 0.81 -3.28 -3.17
CA ILE A 60 1.74 -4.11 -2.39
C ILE A 60 1.46 -3.97 -0.90
N GLY A 61 1.24 -2.75 -0.40
CA GLY A 61 0.86 -2.49 0.98
C GLY A 61 -0.48 -3.14 1.37
N LEU A 62 -1.47 -3.14 0.48
CA LEU A 62 -2.74 -3.82 0.67
C LEU A 62 -2.55 -5.34 0.81
N ILE A 63 -1.82 -5.97 -0.13
CA ILE A 63 -1.57 -7.42 -0.12
C ILE A 63 -0.85 -7.82 1.17
N LYS A 64 0.21 -7.10 1.55
CA LYS A 64 0.92 -7.32 2.81
C LYS A 64 -0.02 -7.19 4.02
N GLY A 65 -0.84 -6.13 4.03
CA GLY A 65 -1.81 -5.88 5.11
C GLY A 65 -2.85 -6.98 5.23
N ILE A 66 -3.37 -7.52 4.12
CA ILE A 66 -4.31 -8.64 4.14
C ILE A 66 -3.61 -9.91 4.67
N ASN A 67 -2.40 -10.20 4.18
CA ASN A 67 -1.63 -11.37 4.60
C ASN A 67 -1.26 -11.37 6.09
N SER A 68 -1.09 -10.18 6.69
CA SER A 68 -0.71 -10.03 8.11
C SER A 68 -1.88 -9.68 9.03
N PHE A 69 -3.09 -9.59 8.50
CA PHE A 69 -4.27 -9.22 9.28
C PHE A 69 -4.65 -10.36 10.24
N ASN A 70 -5.09 -9.99 11.45
CA ASN A 70 -5.55 -10.94 12.45
C ASN A 70 -6.89 -10.46 13.04
N LEU A 71 -7.93 -11.27 12.85
CA LEU A 71 -9.29 -11.00 13.30
C LEU A 71 -9.41 -10.88 14.83
N GLU A 72 -8.61 -11.64 15.58
CA GLU A 72 -8.60 -11.67 17.06
C GLU A 72 -8.20 -10.32 17.69
N LYS A 73 -7.53 -9.45 16.91
CA LYS A 73 -7.09 -8.13 17.39
C LYS A 73 -8.21 -7.08 17.38
N GLY A 74 -9.41 -7.42 16.90
CA GLY A 74 -10.60 -6.56 16.96
C GLY A 74 -10.54 -5.28 16.09
N ALA A 75 -9.53 -5.14 15.24
CA ALA A 75 -9.43 -4.03 14.30
C ALA A 75 -10.29 -4.30 13.05
N ARG A 76 -10.93 -3.27 12.49
CA ARG A 76 -11.58 -3.38 11.17
C ARG A 76 -10.51 -3.57 10.09
N LEU A 77 -10.76 -4.47 9.14
CA LEU A 77 -9.83 -4.78 8.06
C LEU A 77 -9.42 -3.51 7.30
N SER A 78 -10.40 -2.73 6.83
CA SER A 78 -10.19 -1.46 6.12
C SER A 78 -9.29 -0.47 6.86
N THR A 79 -9.44 -0.35 8.18
CA THR A 79 -8.59 0.50 9.03
C THR A 79 -7.16 -0.03 9.11
N TYR A 80 -6.99 -1.34 9.19
CA TYR A 80 -5.66 -1.96 9.23
C TYR A 80 -4.96 -1.82 7.88
N VAL A 81 -5.60 -2.23 6.79
CA VAL A 81 -4.99 -2.20 5.45
C VAL A 81 -4.73 -0.78 4.97
N SER A 82 -5.56 0.21 5.32
CA SER A 82 -5.27 1.61 4.98
C SER A 82 -3.96 2.09 5.58
N ARG A 83 -3.65 1.71 6.83
CA ARG A 83 -2.35 1.99 7.45
C ARG A 83 -1.20 1.28 6.75
N CYS A 84 -1.39 0.04 6.30
CA CYS A 84 -0.38 -0.71 5.55
C CYS A 84 -0.09 -0.07 4.19
N ILE A 85 -1.14 0.36 3.47
CA ILE A 85 -1.03 1.08 2.19
C ILE A 85 -0.27 2.40 2.40
N ASP A 86 -0.68 3.21 3.38
CA ASP A 86 -0.02 4.48 3.71
C ASP A 86 1.46 4.25 4.04
N ASN A 87 1.77 3.23 4.85
CA ASN A 87 3.14 2.92 5.24
C ASN A 87 4.02 2.53 4.06
N GLU A 88 3.54 1.66 3.16
CA GLU A 88 4.32 1.21 2.00
C GLU A 88 4.65 2.37 1.06
N ILE A 89 3.68 3.25 0.80
CA ILE A 89 3.89 4.48 0.00
C ILE A 89 4.92 5.39 0.68
N LEU A 90 4.78 5.64 1.99
CA LEU A 90 5.72 6.47 2.73
C LEU A 90 7.13 5.89 2.75
N MET A 91 7.28 4.58 2.88
CA MET A 91 8.58 3.90 2.82
C MET A 91 9.25 4.11 1.46
N HIS A 92 8.51 3.96 0.36
CA HIS A 92 9.02 4.21 -0.98
C HIS A 92 9.46 5.67 -1.15
N LEU A 93 8.62 6.64 -0.78
CA LEU A 93 8.94 8.06 -0.91
C LEU A 93 10.20 8.47 -0.11
N ARG A 94 10.41 7.87 1.06
CA ARG A 94 11.61 8.09 1.89
C ARG A 94 12.86 7.50 1.22
N ALA A 95 12.76 6.31 0.65
CA ALA A 95 13.86 5.67 -0.06
C ALA A 95 14.30 6.50 -1.28
N THR A 96 13.34 6.94 -2.11
CA THR A 96 13.62 7.76 -3.30
C THR A 96 14.27 9.11 -2.95
N LYS A 97 13.85 9.75 -1.85
CA LYS A 97 14.52 10.96 -1.35
C LYS A 97 15.97 10.72 -0.95
N LYS A 98 16.25 9.59 -0.29
CA LYS A 98 17.60 9.22 0.16
C LYS A 98 18.54 9.00 -1.02
N LEU A 99 18.10 8.25 -2.03
CA LEU A 99 18.86 8.04 -3.27
C LEU A 99 19.20 9.35 -3.97
N GLY A 100 18.23 10.27 -4.09
CA GLY A 100 18.48 11.58 -4.67
C GLY A 100 19.59 12.34 -3.92
N ALA A 101 19.52 12.38 -2.59
CA ALA A 101 20.52 13.07 -1.76
C ALA A 101 21.94 12.46 -1.88
N GLU A 102 22.05 11.12 -1.99
CA GLU A 102 23.34 10.44 -2.18
C GLU A 102 23.95 10.72 -3.56
N VAL A 103 23.14 10.80 -4.63
CA VAL A 103 23.64 11.13 -5.98
C VAL A 103 24.18 12.57 -6.03
N TYR A 104 23.48 13.54 -5.42
CA TYR A 104 23.96 14.93 -5.36
C TYR A 104 25.27 15.08 -4.55
N LEU A 105 25.46 14.28 -3.50
CA LEU A 105 26.68 14.33 -2.69
C LEU A 105 27.91 13.81 -3.45
N ASN A 106 27.70 12.94 -4.45
CA ASN A 106 28.76 12.27 -5.19
C ASN A 106 29.14 12.96 -6.52
N GLU A 107 28.50 14.07 -6.88
CA GLU A 107 29.01 14.89 -7.99
C GLU A 107 30.33 15.54 -7.56
N PRO A 108 31.45 15.30 -8.28
CA PRO A 108 32.71 15.93 -7.93
C PRO A 108 32.53 17.45 -8.05
N ILE A 109 32.95 18.18 -7.01
CA ILE A 109 33.09 19.63 -6.97
C ILE A 109 34.07 20.03 -8.06
N ARG A 110 33.62 20.08 -9.31
CA ARG A 110 34.44 20.37 -10.48
C ARG A 110 34.03 21.70 -11.05
N GLN A 111 34.05 22.73 -10.21
CA GLN A 111 34.13 24.13 -10.65
C GLN A 111 34.53 25.03 -9.48
N ARG A 112 35.84 25.12 -9.25
CA ARG A 112 36.47 26.28 -8.62
C ARG A 112 37.85 26.51 -9.22
N GLN A 113 37.88 26.79 -10.52
CA GLN A 113 38.95 27.55 -11.13
C GLN A 113 38.36 28.42 -12.24
N ARG A 114 38.10 29.69 -11.92
CA ARG A 114 38.62 30.85 -12.64
C ARG A 114 38.36 32.10 -11.79
#